data_AF-Q1PWJ9-F1
#
_entry.id   AF-Q1PWJ9-F1
#
_cell.length_a   1.000
_cell.length_b   1.000
_cell.length_c   1.000
_cell.angle_alpha   90.00
_cell.angle_beta   90.00
_cell.angle_gamma   90.00
#
_symmetry.space_group_name_H-M   'P 1'
#
loop_
_entity.id
_entity.type
_entity.pdbx_description
1 polymer ?
#
loop_
_entity_poly.entity_id
_entity_poly.type
_entity_poly.pdbx_seq_one_letter_code
_entity_poly.pdbx_strand_id
1 'polypeptide(L)'
;MLRPCFCTSDYEMKRSKLLFFIFITEGFALLLALVLAKYLRIQLLPLTENILRDTFTGTIGAAIPFSIFVLLLSEKSGKMPFANSLRQTILHDLKPLFSHLTLPDMCIISLLAGFSEELLFRGVLQNKLGIFAASVIFGLLHFISPAYFVIAFLMSIYIGFLCYYLQSLLIPIQIHFVYDLCALIYLKHFRRFK
;
A
#
# COMPACT_ATOMS: atom_id res chain seq x y z
N MET A 1 -12.74 -32.54 30.78
CA MET A 1 -12.95 -31.39 29.88
C MET A 1 -11.70 -31.23 29.03
N LEU A 2 -11.68 -31.84 27.85
CA LEU A 2 -10.57 -31.74 26.89
C LEU A 2 -10.68 -30.38 26.19
N ARG A 3 -9.64 -29.54 26.30
CA ARG A 3 -9.53 -28.33 25.48
C ARG A 3 -9.34 -28.77 24.03
N PRO A 4 -10.11 -28.27 23.05
CA PRO A 4 -9.75 -28.47 21.66
C PRO A 4 -8.44 -27.70 21.39
N CYS A 5 -7.38 -28.43 21.04
CA CYS A 5 -6.25 -27.88 20.30
C CYS A 5 -6.81 -27.33 18.98
N PHE A 6 -6.95 -26.02 18.88
CA PHE A 6 -7.11 -25.39 17.58
C PHE A 6 -5.79 -25.61 16.81
N CYS A 7 -5.80 -26.56 15.88
CA CYS A 7 -4.86 -26.60 14.78
C CYS A 7 -4.98 -25.27 14.02
N THR A 8 -3.98 -24.39 14.16
CA THR A 8 -3.75 -23.28 13.23
C THR A 8 -2.60 -23.66 12.30
N SER A 9 -2.77 -24.74 11.52
CA SER A 9 -2.20 -24.79 10.18
C SER A 9 -3.39 -24.51 9.26
N ASP A 10 -3.36 -23.54 8.35
CA ASP A 10 -3.09 -23.88 6.95
C ASP A 10 -2.91 -22.65 6.03
N TYR A 11 -2.61 -21.45 6.57
CA TYR A 11 -2.41 -20.25 5.73
C TYR A 11 -1.17 -19.42 6.08
N GLU A 12 -0.10 -20.05 6.56
CA GLU A 12 1.20 -19.38 6.63
C GLU A 12 1.94 -19.53 5.30
N MET A 13 1.93 -18.46 4.50
CA MET A 13 2.74 -18.41 3.30
C MET A 13 4.23 -18.33 3.69
N LYS A 14 5.03 -19.28 3.20
CA LYS A 14 6.49 -19.25 3.38
C LYS A 14 7.06 -17.92 2.86
N ARG A 15 7.97 -17.30 3.62
CA ARG A 15 8.67 -16.05 3.25
C ARG A 15 9.13 -16.01 1.79
N SER A 16 9.76 -17.09 1.31
CA SER A 16 10.25 -17.16 -0.08
C SER A 16 9.13 -17.11 -1.12
N LYS A 17 7.99 -17.73 -0.86
CA LYS A 17 6.82 -17.70 -1.76
C LYS A 17 6.18 -16.32 -1.79
N LEU A 18 6.06 -15.66 -0.64
CA LEU A 18 5.54 -14.29 -0.56
C LEU A 18 6.43 -13.32 -1.33
N LEU A 19 7.75 -13.36 -1.08
CA LEU A 19 8.70 -12.50 -1.79
C LEU A 19 8.62 -12.76 -3.30
N PHE A 20 8.64 -14.02 -3.73
CA PHE A 20 8.52 -14.36 -5.14
C PHE A 20 7.24 -13.79 -5.77
N PHE A 21 6.10 -13.92 -5.09
CA PHE A 21 4.83 -13.36 -5.57
C PHE A 21 4.91 -11.84 -5.74
N ILE A 22 5.41 -11.12 -4.72
CA ILE A 22 5.57 -9.66 -4.76
C ILE A 22 6.50 -9.24 -5.89
N PHE A 23 7.64 -9.91 -6.06
CA PHE A 23 8.57 -9.59 -7.16
C PHE A 23 7.91 -9.72 -8.54
N ILE A 24 7.03 -10.71 -8.71
CA ILE A 24 6.30 -10.91 -9.96
C ILE A 24 5.21 -9.87 -10.15
N THR A 25 4.42 -9.55 -9.11
CA THR A 25 3.36 -8.53 -9.21
C THR A 25 3.91 -7.14 -9.45
N GLU A 26 4.89 -6.71 -8.65
CA GLU A 26 5.50 -5.38 -8.78
C GLU A 26 6.35 -5.27 -10.05
N GLY A 27 7.04 -6.36 -10.43
CA GLY A 27 7.78 -6.44 -11.68
C GLY A 27 6.84 -6.30 -12.90
N PHE A 28 5.68 -6.96 -12.85
CA PHE A 28 4.66 -6.82 -13.89
C PHE A 28 4.06 -5.41 -13.92
N ALA A 29 3.72 -4.83 -12.76
CA ALA A 29 3.19 -3.48 -12.66
C ALA A 29 4.17 -2.44 -13.25
N LEU A 30 5.46 -2.57 -12.92
CA LEU A 30 6.52 -1.71 -13.46
C LEU A 30 6.67 -1.90 -14.97
N LEU A 31 6.73 -3.14 -15.45
CA LEU A 31 6.84 -3.42 -16.88
C LEU A 31 5.65 -2.83 -17.64
N LEU A 32 4.44 -3.01 -17.11
CA LEU A 32 3.22 -2.46 -17.68
C LEU A 32 3.26 -0.93 -17.70
N ALA A 33 3.70 -0.28 -16.61
CA ALA A 33 3.88 1.16 -16.56
C ALA A 33 4.82 1.66 -17.66
N LEU A 34 5.98 1.02 -17.83
CA LEU A 34 6.98 1.42 -18.83
C LEU A 34 6.48 1.21 -20.27
N VAL A 35 5.84 0.07 -20.54
CA VAL A 35 5.28 -0.26 -21.86
C VAL A 35 4.16 0.71 -22.21
N LEU A 36 3.22 0.95 -21.30
CA LEU A 36 2.11 1.87 -21.51
C LEU A 36 2.58 3.32 -21.61
N ALA A 37 3.52 3.76 -20.78
CA ALA A 37 4.09 5.10 -20.88
C ALA A 37 4.73 5.33 -22.25
N LYS A 38 5.49 4.35 -22.76
CA LYS A 38 6.08 4.41 -24.10
C LYS A 38 5.01 4.44 -25.19
N TYR A 39 4.03 3.54 -25.13
CA TYR A 39 2.95 3.45 -26.13
C TYR A 39 2.10 4.72 -26.17
N LEU A 40 1.78 5.28 -25.00
CA LEU A 40 0.95 6.46 -24.82
C LEU A 40 1.71 7.79 -24.90
N ARG A 41 3.03 7.72 -25.16
CA ARG A 41 3.98 8.85 -25.20
C ARG A 41 3.92 9.73 -23.94
N ILE A 42 3.81 9.11 -22.78
CA ILE A 42 3.86 9.78 -21.48
C ILE A 42 5.31 9.85 -21.02
N GLN A 43 5.75 11.05 -20.66
CA GLN A 43 7.06 11.26 -20.07
C GLN A 43 7.00 11.02 -18.56
N LEU A 44 7.64 9.93 -18.09
CA LEU A 44 7.76 9.61 -16.66
C LEU A 44 8.95 10.29 -15.99
N LEU A 45 9.96 10.70 -16.77
CA LEU A 45 11.20 11.29 -16.26
C LEU A 45 11.33 12.75 -16.70
N PRO A 46 11.84 13.64 -15.84
CA PRO A 46 12.33 13.36 -14.48
C PRO A 46 11.18 13.07 -13.49
N LEU A 47 11.45 12.25 -12.46
CA LEU A 47 10.45 11.96 -11.41
C LEU A 47 10.17 13.18 -10.51
N THR A 48 11.14 14.07 -10.42
CA THR A 48 11.16 15.23 -9.52
C THR A 48 12.14 16.27 -10.07
N GLU A 49 11.88 17.53 -9.77
CA GLU A 49 12.84 18.62 -9.98
C GLU A 49 13.70 18.88 -8.73
N ASN A 50 13.23 18.49 -7.55
CA ASN A 50 13.91 18.71 -6.27
C ASN A 50 13.76 17.50 -5.35
N ILE A 51 14.76 16.62 -5.40
CA ILE A 51 14.80 15.35 -4.66
C ILE A 51 14.59 15.58 -3.15
N LEU A 52 15.26 16.58 -2.56
CA LEU A 52 15.19 16.82 -1.12
C LEU A 52 13.80 17.28 -0.69
N ARG A 53 13.23 18.28 -1.39
CA ARG A 53 11.89 18.80 -1.10
C ARG A 53 10.85 17.70 -1.23
N ASP A 54 10.91 16.93 -2.30
CA ASP A 54 9.86 15.97 -2.63
C ASP A 54 9.94 14.73 -1.73
N THR A 55 11.15 14.29 -1.38
CA THR A 55 11.36 13.23 -0.37
C THR A 55 10.83 13.68 1.00
N PHE A 56 11.13 14.91 1.42
CA PHE A 56 10.64 15.44 2.70
C PHE A 56 9.11 15.60 2.70
N THR A 57 8.58 16.17 1.62
CA THR A 57 7.14 16.39 1.43
C THR A 57 6.38 15.07 1.42
N GLY A 58 6.89 14.07 0.69
CA GLY A 58 6.28 12.74 0.65
C GLY A 58 6.33 12.03 2.01
N THR A 59 7.45 12.16 2.74
CA THR A 59 7.58 11.60 4.09
C THR A 59 6.58 12.22 5.07
N ILE A 60 6.38 13.54 5.03
CA ILE A 60 5.34 14.22 5.82
C ILE A 60 3.95 13.80 5.36
N GLY A 61 3.73 13.69 4.05
CA GLY A 61 2.45 13.25 3.48
C GLY A 61 2.03 11.88 3.97
N ALA A 62 2.97 10.94 4.16
CA ALA A 62 2.69 9.62 4.71
C ALA A 62 2.15 9.63 6.16
N ALA A 63 2.39 10.70 6.94
CA ALA A 63 1.94 10.79 8.32
C ALA A 63 0.41 10.74 8.45
N ILE A 64 -0.33 11.32 7.49
CA ILE A 64 -1.80 11.32 7.49
C ILE A 64 -2.36 9.89 7.36
N PRO A 65 -2.08 9.13 6.28
CA PRO A 65 -2.59 7.77 6.14
C PRO A 65 -2.06 6.85 7.23
N PHE A 66 -0.81 7.02 7.68
CA PHE A 66 -0.27 6.21 8.77
C PHE A 66 -0.99 6.48 10.11
N SER A 67 -1.32 7.74 10.42
CA SER A 67 -2.10 8.08 11.62
C SER A 67 -3.49 7.45 11.57
N ILE A 68 -4.16 7.51 10.41
CA ILE A 68 -5.46 6.86 10.20
C ILE A 68 -5.33 5.35 10.40
N PHE A 69 -4.30 4.72 9.84
CA PHE A 69 -4.01 3.29 10.01
C PHE A 69 -3.85 2.91 11.49
N VAL A 70 -3.07 3.68 12.26
CA VAL A 70 -2.90 3.44 13.70
C VAL A 70 -4.23 3.61 14.46
N LEU A 71 -5.03 4.62 14.13
CA LEU A 71 -6.35 4.81 14.74
C LEU A 71 -7.31 3.65 14.40
N LEU A 72 -7.31 3.15 13.17
CA LEU A 72 -8.07 1.97 12.76
C LEU A 72 -7.65 0.71 13.54
N LEU A 73 -6.37 0.61 13.90
CA LEU A 73 -5.84 -0.44 14.76
C LEU A 73 -6.00 -0.17 16.28
N SER A 74 -6.67 0.90 16.68
CA SER A 74 -7.13 1.08 18.07
C SER A 74 -8.32 0.19 18.40
N GLU A 75 -8.46 -0.23 19.66
CA GLU A 75 -9.64 -0.97 20.15
C GLU A 75 -10.94 -0.19 20.02
N LYS A 76 -10.86 1.15 20.09
CA LYS A 76 -12.02 2.04 19.93
C LYS A 76 -12.70 1.87 18.56
N SER A 77 -11.94 1.49 17.54
CA SER A 77 -12.44 1.27 16.18
C SER A 77 -13.38 0.06 16.07
N GLY A 78 -13.37 -0.85 17.06
CA GLY A 78 -14.31 -1.98 17.14
C GLY A 78 -15.77 -1.57 17.31
N LYS A 79 -16.05 -0.31 17.68
CA LYS A 79 -17.42 0.20 17.87
C LYS A 79 -18.13 0.56 16.57
N MET A 80 -17.38 0.84 15.49
CA MET A 80 -17.95 1.20 14.20
C MET A 80 -17.87 0.00 13.25
N PRO A 81 -18.97 -0.43 12.60
CA PRO A 81 -18.98 -1.62 11.74
C PRO A 81 -17.92 -1.59 10.63
N PHE A 82 -17.79 -0.45 9.94
CA PHE A 82 -16.82 -0.26 8.86
C PHE A 82 -15.36 -0.39 9.36
N ALA A 83 -15.01 0.34 10.43
CA ALA A 83 -13.66 0.33 10.97
C ALA A 83 -13.31 -1.04 11.59
N ASN A 84 -14.27 -1.71 12.21
CA ASN A 84 -14.08 -3.08 12.69
C ASN A 84 -13.85 -4.05 11.52
N SER A 85 -14.63 -3.97 10.43
CA SER A 85 -14.42 -4.81 9.25
C SER A 85 -13.00 -4.63 8.69
N LEU A 86 -12.55 -3.40 8.55
CA LEU A 86 -11.21 -3.11 8.06
C LEU A 86 -10.11 -3.60 9.01
N ARG A 87 -10.30 -3.39 10.31
CA ARG A 87 -9.41 -3.91 11.35
C ARG A 87 -9.28 -5.43 11.28
N GLN A 88 -10.40 -6.15 11.13
CA GLN A 88 -10.38 -7.61 10.99
C GLN A 88 -9.64 -8.02 9.72
N THR A 89 -9.90 -7.38 8.57
CA THR A 89 -9.14 -7.65 7.34
C THR A 89 -7.64 -7.46 7.54
N ILE A 90 -7.22 -6.35 8.16
CA ILE A 90 -5.80 -6.10 8.41
C ILE A 90 -5.19 -7.14 9.36
N LEU A 91 -5.87 -7.47 10.46
CA LEU A 91 -5.31 -8.33 11.51
C LEU A 91 -5.40 -9.83 11.21
N HIS A 92 -6.42 -10.28 10.50
CA HIS A 92 -6.67 -11.69 10.21
C HIS A 92 -6.22 -12.09 8.81
N ASP A 93 -6.35 -11.21 7.81
CA ASP A 93 -6.02 -11.57 6.42
C ASP A 93 -4.61 -11.08 6.04
N LEU A 94 -4.26 -9.83 6.37
CA LEU A 94 -2.97 -9.24 5.95
C LEU A 94 -1.82 -9.56 6.91
N LYS A 95 -1.99 -9.34 8.22
CA LYS A 95 -0.92 -9.49 9.21
C LYS A 95 -0.24 -10.88 9.17
N PRO A 96 -0.96 -12.02 9.04
CA PRO A 96 -0.32 -13.33 8.99
C PRO A 96 0.58 -13.54 7.76
N LEU A 97 0.28 -12.89 6.63
CA LEU A 97 1.11 -12.99 5.42
C LEU A 97 2.50 -12.41 5.67
N PHE A 98 2.57 -11.30 6.41
CA PHE A 98 3.80 -10.53 6.61
C PHE A 98 4.52 -10.84 7.93
N SER A 99 4.02 -11.76 8.75
CA SER A 99 4.52 -12.06 10.10
C SER A 99 6.00 -12.50 10.12
N HIS A 100 6.44 -13.19 9.06
CA HIS A 100 7.78 -13.77 8.92
C HIS A 100 8.78 -12.85 8.21
N LEU A 101 8.38 -11.64 7.83
CA LEU A 101 9.26 -10.72 7.13
C LEU A 101 10.33 -10.12 8.04
N THR A 102 11.55 -10.02 7.52
CA THR A 102 12.64 -9.26 8.14
C THR A 102 12.52 -7.77 7.78
N LEU A 103 13.22 -6.90 8.51
CA LEU A 103 13.21 -5.46 8.19
C LEU A 103 13.71 -5.17 6.76
N PRO A 104 14.80 -5.81 6.26
CA PRO A 104 15.19 -5.67 4.86
C PRO A 104 14.11 -6.08 3.86
N ASP A 105 13.37 -7.16 4.14
CA ASP A 105 12.28 -7.60 3.27
C ASP A 105 11.18 -6.52 3.19
N MET A 106 10.79 -5.96 4.33
CA MET A 106 9.78 -4.89 4.40
C MET A 106 10.23 -3.66 3.62
N CYS A 107 11.49 -3.25 3.76
CA CYS A 107 12.05 -2.13 2.99
C CYS A 107 12.00 -2.39 1.48
N ILE A 108 12.42 -3.58 1.04
CA ILE A 108 12.45 -3.93 -0.40
C ILE A 108 11.03 -3.99 -0.96
N ILE A 109 10.11 -4.66 -0.27
CA ILE A 109 8.70 -4.75 -0.69
C ILE A 109 8.08 -3.36 -0.81
N SER A 110 8.20 -2.54 0.23
CA SER A 110 7.62 -1.19 0.26
C SER A 110 8.20 -0.31 -0.85
N LEU A 111 9.49 -0.47 -1.15
CA LEU A 111 10.16 0.31 -2.20
C LEU A 111 9.70 -0.15 -3.59
N LEU A 112 9.58 -1.45 -3.82
CA LEU A 112 9.12 -2.00 -5.09
C LEU A 112 7.66 -1.64 -5.37
N ALA A 113 6.77 -1.80 -4.38
CA ALA A 113 5.37 -1.43 -4.49
C ALA A 113 5.24 0.09 -4.71
N GLY A 114 5.84 0.90 -3.82
CA GLY A 114 5.80 2.35 -3.93
C GLY A 114 6.37 2.90 -5.23
N PHE A 115 7.40 2.26 -5.81
CA PHE A 115 7.92 2.67 -7.11
C PHE A 115 7.04 2.20 -8.26
N SER A 116 6.77 0.89 -8.36
CA SER A 116 6.12 0.30 -9.53
C SER A 116 4.66 0.70 -9.66
N GLU A 117 3.91 0.69 -8.55
CA GLU A 117 2.51 1.06 -8.55
C GLU A 117 2.34 2.55 -8.85
N GLU A 118 3.14 3.43 -8.24
CA GLU A 118 2.99 4.87 -8.50
C GLU A 118 3.37 5.26 -9.93
N LEU A 119 4.35 4.59 -10.53
CA LEU A 119 4.63 4.74 -11.97
C LEU A 119 3.42 4.34 -12.82
N LEU A 120 2.77 3.21 -12.51
CA LEU A 120 1.60 2.74 -13.24
C LEU A 120 0.38 3.65 -13.01
N PHE A 121 0.03 3.91 -11.76
CA PHE A 121 -1.21 4.60 -11.41
C PHE A 121 -1.11 6.10 -11.58
N ARG A 122 -0.06 6.75 -11.07
CA ARG A 122 0.06 8.22 -11.11
C ARG A 122 0.74 8.67 -12.38
N GLY A 123 1.80 7.96 -12.78
CA GLY A 123 2.51 8.24 -14.02
C GLY A 123 1.66 7.99 -15.26
N VAL A 124 0.95 6.86 -15.34
CA VAL A 124 0.24 6.43 -16.57
C VAL A 124 -1.27 6.57 -16.46
N LEU A 125 -1.92 5.81 -15.57
CA LEU A 125 -3.38 5.68 -15.57
C LEU A 125 -4.08 6.99 -15.20
N GLN A 126 -3.63 7.69 -14.16
CA GLN A 126 -4.17 8.98 -13.74
C GLN A 126 -4.00 10.04 -14.83
N ASN A 127 -2.85 10.05 -15.52
CA ASN A 127 -2.60 10.99 -16.61
C ASN A 127 -3.57 10.78 -17.79
N LYS A 128 -4.00 9.54 -18.05
CA LYS A 128 -4.95 9.24 -19.14
C LYS A 128 -6.42 9.24 -18.76
N LEU A 129 -6.74 8.76 -17.56
CA LEU A 129 -8.12 8.49 -17.13
C LEU A 129 -8.61 9.48 -16.08
N GLY A 130 -7.71 10.30 -15.52
CA GLY A 130 -7.99 11.18 -14.40
C GLY A 130 -7.92 10.48 -13.05
N ILE A 131 -7.91 11.28 -11.98
CA ILE A 131 -7.74 10.82 -10.59
C ILE A 131 -8.81 9.80 -10.22
N PHE A 132 -10.09 10.10 -10.45
CA PHE A 132 -11.19 9.25 -10.00
C PHE A 132 -11.14 7.85 -10.61
N ALA A 133 -11.01 7.74 -11.94
CA ALA A 133 -10.98 6.46 -12.62
C ALA A 133 -9.74 5.62 -12.24
N ALA A 134 -8.56 6.26 -12.16
CA ALA A 134 -7.36 5.59 -11.68
C ALA A 134 -7.51 5.08 -10.24
N SER A 135 -8.16 5.85 -9.36
CA SER A 135 -8.43 5.43 -7.98
C SER A 135 -9.44 4.29 -7.89
N VAL A 136 -10.49 4.26 -8.72
CA VAL A 136 -11.42 3.13 -8.78
C VAL A 136 -10.67 1.85 -9.16
N ILE A 137 -9.84 1.91 -10.21
CA ILE A 137 -9.04 0.76 -10.66
C ILE A 137 -8.08 0.30 -9.54
N PHE A 138 -7.41 1.24 -8.87
CA PHE A 138 -6.53 0.95 -7.74
C PHE A 138 -7.29 0.24 -6.62
N GLY A 139 -8.45 0.77 -6.21
CA GLY A 139 -9.29 0.16 -5.18
C GLY A 139 -9.72 -1.26 -5.56
N LEU A 140 -10.14 -1.47 -6.82
CA LEU A 140 -10.56 -2.80 -7.31
C LEU A 140 -9.43 -3.83 -7.29
N LEU A 141 -8.21 -3.43 -7.64
CA LEU A 141 -7.04 -4.31 -7.57
C LEU A 141 -6.64 -4.65 -6.12
N HIS A 142 -7.06 -3.82 -5.17
CA HIS A 142 -6.86 -4.03 -3.73
C HIS A 142 -8.09 -4.63 -3.04
N PHE A 143 -9.07 -5.17 -3.77
CA PHE A 143 -10.32 -5.64 -3.17
C PHE A 143 -10.11 -6.93 -2.35
N ILE A 144 -9.89 -6.78 -1.04
CA ILE A 144 -9.91 -7.89 -0.07
C ILE A 144 -11.27 -7.96 0.63
N SER A 145 -11.79 -6.80 1.02
CA SER A 145 -13.13 -6.61 1.55
C SER A 145 -13.69 -5.27 1.06
N PRO A 146 -15.02 -5.05 1.09
CA PRO A 146 -15.59 -3.76 0.68
C PRO A 146 -15.01 -2.57 1.46
N ALA A 147 -14.71 -2.74 2.75
CA ALA A 147 -14.09 -1.70 3.55
C ALA A 147 -12.65 -1.40 3.12
N TYR A 148 -11.89 -2.45 2.77
CA TYR A 148 -10.52 -2.30 2.28
C TYR A 148 -10.49 -1.65 0.89
N PHE A 149 -11.43 -2.02 0.00
CA PHE A 149 -11.65 -1.32 -1.27
C PHE A 149 -11.86 0.19 -1.07
N VAL A 150 -12.76 0.58 -0.16
CA VAL A 150 -13.05 2.01 0.10
C VAL A 150 -11.81 2.74 0.60
N ILE A 151 -11.05 2.16 1.53
CA ILE A 151 -9.83 2.81 2.03
C ILE A 151 -8.73 2.87 0.96
N ALA A 152 -8.51 1.81 0.19
CA ALA A 152 -7.55 1.83 -0.92
C ALA A 152 -7.93 2.87 -1.99
N PHE A 153 -9.22 2.97 -2.32
CA PHE A 153 -9.76 4.01 -3.21
C PHE A 153 -9.51 5.43 -2.68
N LEU A 154 -9.85 5.70 -1.41
CA LEU A 154 -9.66 7.02 -0.79
C LEU A 154 -8.17 7.39 -0.65
N MET A 155 -7.34 6.43 -0.27
CA MET A 155 -5.88 6.60 -0.25
C MET A 155 -5.35 6.89 -1.65
N SER A 156 -5.91 6.23 -2.66
CA SER A 156 -5.54 6.47 -4.04
C SER A 156 -5.85 7.90 -4.49
N ILE A 157 -7.04 8.42 -4.15
CA ILE A 157 -7.44 9.80 -4.40
C ILE A 157 -6.50 10.77 -3.70
N TYR A 158 -6.19 10.54 -2.41
CA TYR A 158 -5.31 11.40 -1.63
C TYR A 158 -3.93 11.57 -2.29
N ILE A 159 -3.28 10.44 -2.59
CA ILE A 159 -1.96 10.43 -3.23
C ILE A 159 -2.05 11.00 -4.65
N GLY A 160 -3.11 10.67 -5.40
CA GLY A 160 -3.34 11.18 -6.74
C GLY A 160 -3.52 12.69 -6.80
N PHE A 161 -4.25 13.27 -5.83
CA PHE A 161 -4.41 14.71 -5.68
C PHE A 161 -3.08 15.38 -5.35
N LEU A 162 -2.27 14.83 -4.45
CA LEU A 162 -0.94 15.38 -4.14
C LEU A 162 -0.01 15.33 -5.34
N CYS A 163 0.00 14.23 -6.11
CA CYS A 163 0.76 14.12 -7.35
C CYS A 163 0.33 15.20 -8.36
N TYR A 164 -0.98 15.41 -8.53
CA TYR A 164 -1.53 16.42 -9.43
C TYR A 164 -1.22 17.85 -8.96
N TYR A 165 -1.33 18.14 -7.66
CA TYR A 165 -1.11 19.50 -7.17
C TYR A 165 0.38 19.86 -7.12
N LEU A 166 1.24 18.92 -6.72
CA LEU A 166 2.66 19.16 -6.50
C LEU A 166 3.53 18.85 -7.72
N GLN A 167 2.94 18.27 -8.78
CA GLN A 167 3.57 18.02 -10.08
C GLN A 167 4.89 17.23 -9.96
N SER A 168 4.89 16.22 -9.08
CA SER A 168 6.05 15.36 -8.85
C SER A 168 5.61 13.93 -8.61
N LEU A 169 6.28 12.99 -9.28
CA LEU A 169 6.05 11.56 -9.14
C LEU A 169 6.88 10.96 -7.99
N LEU A 170 7.96 11.63 -7.56
CA LEU A 170 8.72 11.18 -6.39
C LEU A 170 7.91 11.33 -5.09
N ILE A 171 7.07 12.35 -4.97
CA ILE A 171 6.20 12.55 -3.79
C ILE A 171 5.28 11.36 -3.54
N PRO A 172 4.43 10.91 -4.49
CA PRO A 172 3.57 9.75 -4.27
C PRO A 172 4.37 8.45 -4.06
N ILE A 173 5.49 8.25 -4.77
CA ILE A 173 6.42 7.11 -4.54
C ILE A 173 6.88 7.09 -3.08
N GLN A 174 7.33 8.23 -2.57
CA GLN A 174 7.81 8.36 -1.21
C GLN A 174 6.69 8.18 -0.17
N ILE A 175 5.48 8.72 -0.43
CA ILE A 175 4.33 8.53 0.47
C ILE A 175 4.01 7.04 0.61
N HIS A 176 3.91 6.34 -0.52
CA HIS A 176 3.57 4.92 -0.56
C HIS A 176 4.65 4.09 0.13
N PHE A 177 5.92 4.29 -0.22
CA PHE A 177 7.06 3.61 0.41
C PHE A 177 7.08 3.78 1.95
N VAL A 178 6.97 5.02 2.43
CA VAL A 178 7.04 5.30 3.87
C VAL A 178 5.82 4.74 4.60
N TYR A 179 4.63 4.90 4.01
CA TYR A 179 3.40 4.36 4.60
C TYR A 179 3.48 2.84 4.76
N ASP A 180 3.83 2.10 3.71
CA ASP A 180 3.93 0.65 3.73
C ASP A 180 4.97 0.16 4.72
N LEU A 181 6.16 0.77 4.70
CA LEU A 181 7.23 0.38 5.60
C LEU A 181 6.82 0.58 7.06
N CYS A 182 6.23 1.73 7.40
CA CYS A 182 5.74 2.01 8.74
C CYS A 182 4.60 1.08 9.13
N ALA A 183 3.64 0.81 8.24
CA ALA A 183 2.51 -0.07 8.49
C ALA A 183 2.98 -1.53 8.74
N LEU A 184 3.89 -2.04 7.92
CA LEU A 184 4.47 -3.39 8.08
C LEU A 184 5.26 -3.52 9.39
N ILE A 185 6.11 -2.54 9.72
CA ILE A 185 6.84 -2.51 10.99
C ILE A 185 5.87 -2.47 12.17
N TYR A 186 4.83 -1.64 12.08
CA TYR A 186 3.82 -1.51 13.13
C TYR A 186 3.07 -2.84 13.33
N LEU A 187 2.61 -3.47 12.24
CA LEU A 187 1.89 -4.75 12.29
C LEU A 187 2.73 -5.89 12.87
N LYS A 188 4.03 -5.94 12.55
CA LYS A 188 4.95 -6.93 13.11
C LYS A 188 5.06 -6.84 14.63
N HIS A 189 5.04 -5.62 15.18
CA HIS A 189 5.12 -5.41 16.62
C HIS A 189 3.76 -5.29 17.30
N PHE A 190 2.67 -5.28 16.53
CA PHE A 190 1.32 -5.12 17.05
C PHE A 190 0.92 -6.30 17.93
N ARG A 191 0.85 -6.08 19.24
CA ARG A 191 0.32 -7.04 20.22
C ARG A 191 -1.12 -6.67 20.54
N ARG A 192 -2.03 -7.63 20.39
CA ARG A 192 -3.41 -7.46 20.84
C ARG A 192 -3.39 -7.50 22.37
N PHE A 193 -3.66 -6.37 23.02
CA PHE A 193 -4.01 -6.39 24.43
C PHE A 193 -5.29 -7.24 24.54
N LYS A 194 -5.25 -8.23 25.44
CA LYS A 194 -6.36 -9.14 25.70
C LYS A 194 -7.30 -8.53 26.71
#